data_AF-K4KP80-F1
#
_entry.id   AF-K4KP80-F1
#
_cell.length_a   1.000
_cell.length_b   1.000
_cell.length_c   1.000
_cell.angle_alpha   90.00
_cell.angle_beta   90.00
_cell.angle_gamma   90.00
#
_symmetry.space_group_name_H-M   'P 1'
#
loop_
_entity.id
_entity.type
_entity.pdbx_description
1 polymer ?
#
loop_
_entity_poly.entity_id
_entity_poly.type
_entity_poly.pdbx_seq_one_letter_code
_entity_poly.pdbx_strand_id
1 'polypeptide(L)'
;MKIIAGFVTLLFLGLATGHLFVDGFAVDSVAIVLLVLAVLPWLLPYLKSLELPGGIIIELKDVKEAIDKVASNGEVEAATAPQNIDPQLALVALRIDIERLIRSYQTDIGNKNSSLSIRVQVLANEGVLSQEVAAGILEIIRLGNAAAHGAEVDRDAAEFVLFKSNTIIRQLEAQLKNA
;
A
#
# COMPACT_ATOMS: atom_id res chain seq x y z
N MET A 1 -10.34 27.30 6.80
CA MET A 1 -9.86 26.87 8.13
C MET A 1 -10.22 27.83 9.26
N LYS A 2 -9.86 29.12 9.21
CA LYS A 2 -10.15 30.07 10.31
C LYS A 2 -11.64 30.36 10.55
N ILE A 3 -12.44 30.34 9.49
CA ILE A 3 -13.86 30.74 9.55
C ILE A 3 -14.73 29.69 10.25
N ILE A 4 -14.51 28.39 10.00
CA ILE A 4 -15.33 27.29 10.54
C ILE A 4 -14.97 27.02 12.01
N ALA A 5 -13.67 26.94 12.32
CA ALA A 5 -13.21 26.86 13.71
C ALA A 5 -13.66 28.12 14.49
N GLY A 6 -13.62 29.29 13.86
CA GLY A 6 -14.20 30.51 14.39
C GLY A 6 -15.70 30.38 14.69
N PHE A 7 -16.48 29.84 13.75
CA PHE A 7 -17.93 29.68 13.91
C PHE A 7 -18.31 28.71 15.03
N VAL A 8 -17.60 27.58 15.15
CA VAL A 8 -17.82 26.60 16.23
C VAL A 8 -17.44 27.20 17.58
N THR A 9 -16.30 27.90 17.68
CA THR A 9 -15.90 28.57 18.92
C THR A 9 -16.89 29.68 19.30
N LEU A 10 -17.39 30.45 18.33
CA LEU A 10 -18.35 31.53 18.57
C LEU A 10 -19.73 30.98 18.99
N LEU A 11 -20.13 29.82 18.44
CA LEU A 11 -21.33 29.10 18.85
C LEU A 11 -21.24 28.62 20.30
N PHE A 12 -20.15 27.94 20.68
CA PHE A 12 -19.96 27.45 22.04
C PHE A 12 -19.78 28.59 23.06
N LEU A 13 -19.11 29.68 22.66
CA LEU A 13 -18.96 30.86 23.50
C LEU A 13 -20.31 31.57 23.70
N GLY A 14 -21.16 31.62 22.68
CA GLY A 14 -22.54 32.12 22.77
C GLY A 14 -23.42 31.28 23.69
N LEU A 15 -23.33 29.95 23.58
CA LEU A 15 -24.06 29.02 24.46
C LEU A 15 -23.60 29.14 25.92
N ALA A 16 -22.28 29.22 26.16
CA ALA A 16 -21.71 29.40 27.49
C ALA A 16 -22.10 30.75 28.10
N THR A 17 -22.10 31.83 27.31
CA THR A 17 -22.53 33.17 27.76
C THR A 17 -24.03 33.19 28.04
N GLY A 18 -24.86 32.60 27.18
CA GLY A 18 -26.30 32.51 27.39
C GLY A 18 -26.68 31.72 28.65
N HIS A 19 -25.95 30.65 28.96
CA HIS A 19 -26.13 29.87 30.19
C HIS A 19 -25.79 30.66 31.47
N LEU A 20 -24.87 31.64 31.40
CA LEU A 20 -24.46 32.45 32.56
C LEU A 20 -25.46 33.56 32.93
N PHE A 21 -26.31 33.99 32.00
CA PHE A 21 -27.21 35.13 32.20
C PHE A 21 -28.70 34.79 32.19
N VAL A 22 -29.07 33.54 31.88
CA VAL A 22 -30.47 33.09 31.85
C VAL A 22 -30.68 31.94 32.84
N ASP A 23 -31.15 32.28 34.04
CA ASP A 23 -31.55 31.30 35.05
C ASP A 23 -32.73 30.46 34.53
N GLY A 24 -32.44 29.20 34.19
CA GLY A 24 -33.41 28.24 33.65
C GLY A 24 -33.01 27.60 32.31
N PHE A 25 -31.93 28.04 31.67
CA PHE A 25 -31.44 27.43 30.43
C PHE A 25 -30.65 26.14 30.70
N ALA A 26 -31.37 25.02 30.90
CA ALA A 26 -30.76 23.70 31.01
C ALA A 26 -30.33 23.22 29.62
N VAL A 27 -29.02 23.15 29.37
CA VAL A 27 -28.50 22.50 28.17
C VAL A 27 -28.73 21.00 28.34
N ASP A 28 -29.74 20.48 27.66
CA ASP A 28 -30.06 19.05 27.69
C ASP A 28 -28.88 18.24 27.12
N SER A 29 -28.57 17.11 27.76
CA SER A 29 -27.58 16.16 27.26
C SER A 29 -27.93 15.67 25.85
N VAL A 30 -29.22 15.58 25.53
CA VAL A 30 -29.70 15.29 24.17
C VAL A 30 -29.27 16.37 23.19
N ALA A 31 -29.34 17.65 23.57
CA ALA A 31 -28.92 18.76 22.71
C ALA A 31 -27.40 18.74 22.45
N ILE A 32 -26.60 18.39 23.46
CA ILE A 32 -25.13 18.24 23.31
C ILE A 32 -24.80 17.09 22.36
N VAL A 33 -25.45 15.93 22.53
CA VAL A 33 -25.21 14.76 21.67
C VAL A 33 -25.61 15.05 20.22
N LEU A 34 -26.77 15.67 19.98
CA LEU A 34 -27.21 16.06 18.64
C LEU A 34 -26.26 17.08 18.01
N LEU A 35 -25.69 17.98 18.79
CA LEU A 35 -24.71 18.96 18.31
C LEU A 35 -23.39 18.29 17.92
N VAL A 36 -22.91 17.31 18.68
CA VAL A 36 -21.74 16.49 18.30
C VAL A 36 -22.01 15.72 17.00
N LEU A 37 -23.16 15.04 16.91
CA LEU A 37 -23.55 14.30 15.70
C LEU A 37 -23.71 15.21 14.48
N ALA A 38 -24.18 16.45 14.65
CA ALA A 38 -24.32 17.42 13.57
C ALA A 38 -22.98 17.90 13.01
N VAL A 39 -21.92 17.93 13.83
CA VAL A 39 -20.57 18.32 13.41
C VAL A 39 -19.79 17.15 12.79
N LEU A 40 -20.14 15.89 13.11
CA LEU A 40 -19.46 14.70 12.58
C LEU A 40 -19.34 14.65 11.04
N PRO A 41 -20.40 14.88 10.23
CA PRO A 41 -20.30 14.83 8.77
C PRO A 41 -19.26 15.80 8.19
N TRP A 42 -19.02 16.90 8.91
CA TRP A 42 -18.08 17.93 8.53
C TRP A 42 -16.66 17.64 9.05
N LEU A 43 -16.52 16.77 10.06
CA LEU A 43 -15.24 16.28 10.57
C LEU A 43 -14.68 15.12 9.72
N LEU A 44 -15.56 14.28 9.15
CA LEU A 44 -15.21 13.17 8.25
C LEU A 44 -14.22 13.53 7.11
N PRO A 45 -14.39 14.63 6.34
CA PRO A 45 -13.44 15.00 5.28
C PRO A 45 -12.03 15.33 5.80
N TYR A 46 -11.87 15.61 7.09
CA TYR A 46 -10.57 15.92 7.69
C TYR A 46 -9.84 14.70 8.26
N LEU A 47 -10.55 13.61 8.55
CA LEU A 47 -9.91 12.31 8.84
C LEU A 47 -9.11 11.79 7.64
N LYS A 48 -9.51 12.17 6.42
CA LYS A 48 -8.76 11.88 5.19
C LYS A 48 -7.45 12.66 5.06
N SER A 49 -7.30 13.76 5.81
CA SER A 49 -6.08 14.58 5.81
C SER A 49 -4.97 14.03 6.73
N LEU A 50 -5.21 12.86 7.34
CA LEU A 50 -4.21 12.03 8.01
C LEU A 50 -3.57 11.00 7.06
N GLU A 51 -3.92 11.01 5.77
CA GLU A 51 -3.13 10.36 4.72
C GLU A 51 -2.06 11.36 4.28
N LEU A 52 -0.88 11.22 4.87
CA LEU A 52 0.30 12.09 4.73
C LEU A 52 0.69 12.33 3.26
N PRO A 53 1.27 13.49 2.93
CA PRO A 53 1.79 13.76 1.59
C PRO A 53 2.99 12.81 1.32
N GLY A 54 2.73 11.73 0.55
CA GLY A 54 3.63 10.60 0.31
C GLY A 54 3.09 9.22 0.74
N GLY A 55 1.92 9.18 1.38
CA GLY A 55 1.39 8.07 2.18
C GLY A 55 0.59 7.00 1.43
N ILE A 56 1.28 6.06 0.79
CA ILE A 56 0.80 4.69 0.74
C ILE A 56 1.69 3.90 1.70
N ILE A 57 1.10 3.43 2.81
CA ILE A 57 1.76 2.46 3.66
C ILE A 57 1.57 1.10 2.99
N ILE A 58 2.67 0.46 2.60
CA ILE A 58 2.66 -0.90 2.06
C ILE A 58 2.52 -1.85 3.26
N GLU A 59 1.34 -2.44 3.41
CA GLU A 59 1.05 -3.40 4.47
C GLU A 59 1.48 -4.82 4.09
N LEU A 60 1.77 -5.65 5.10
CA LEU A 60 2.06 -7.08 4.91
C LEU A 60 0.97 -7.79 4.10
N LYS A 61 -0.31 -7.44 4.28
CA LYS A 61 -1.42 -8.09 3.57
C LYS A 61 -1.29 -7.96 2.04
N ASP A 62 -0.89 -6.78 1.57
CA ASP A 62 -0.83 -6.45 0.14
C ASP A 62 0.35 -7.19 -0.50
N VAL A 63 1.48 -7.21 0.21
CA VAL A 63 2.67 -7.98 -0.17
C VAL A 63 2.37 -9.48 -0.18
N LYS A 64 1.71 -9.98 0.86
CA LYS A 64 1.37 -11.39 0.98
C LYS A 64 0.46 -11.85 -0.15
N GLU A 65 -0.59 -11.08 -0.45
CA GLU A 65 -1.50 -11.39 -1.54
C GLU A 65 -0.78 -11.42 -2.90
N ALA A 66 0.13 -10.47 -3.15
CA ALA A 66 0.94 -10.44 -4.37
C ALA A 66 1.84 -11.66 -4.51
N ILE A 67 2.47 -12.08 -3.41
CA ILE A 67 3.39 -13.22 -3.38
C ILE A 67 2.64 -14.55 -3.46
N ASP A 68 1.51 -14.69 -2.78
CA ASP A 68 0.71 -15.92 -2.80
C ASP A 68 0.18 -16.22 -4.21
N LYS A 69 -0.15 -15.19 -5.00
CA LYS A 69 -0.51 -15.33 -6.43
C LYS A 69 0.63 -15.91 -7.28
N VAL A 70 1.88 -15.69 -6.86
CA VAL A 70 3.05 -16.25 -7.54
C VAL A 70 3.37 -17.62 -6.97
N ALA A 71 3.43 -17.78 -5.65
CA ALA A 71 4.10 -18.88 -4.96
C ALA A 71 3.27 -20.17 -4.79
N SER A 72 2.18 -20.37 -5.54
CA SER A 72 1.09 -21.33 -5.28
C SER A 72 1.45 -22.79 -4.94
N ASN A 73 2.71 -23.24 -4.98
CA ASN A 73 3.11 -24.60 -4.53
C ASN A 73 4.54 -24.70 -3.93
N GLY A 74 5.10 -23.63 -3.36
CA GLY A 74 6.47 -23.65 -2.81
C GLY A 74 6.54 -23.92 -1.30
N GLU A 75 7.05 -25.10 -0.91
CA GLU A 75 7.51 -25.34 0.46
C GLU A 75 8.58 -24.33 0.88
N VAL A 76 8.56 -24.05 2.16
CA VAL A 76 9.12 -22.85 2.75
C VAL A 76 10.43 -23.20 3.45
N GLU A 77 11.56 -22.90 2.82
CA GLU A 77 12.85 -22.98 3.51
C GLU A 77 13.07 -21.71 4.33
N ALA A 78 13.28 -21.89 5.63
CA ALA A 78 13.50 -20.81 6.57
C ALA A 78 14.87 -20.15 6.35
N ALA A 79 14.91 -19.10 5.52
CA ALA A 79 16.04 -18.20 5.46
C ALA A 79 16.05 -17.32 6.72
N THR A 80 17.19 -17.24 7.40
CA THR A 80 17.40 -16.33 8.53
C THR A 80 17.26 -14.90 8.04
N ALA A 81 16.21 -14.19 8.49
CA ALA A 81 16.00 -12.78 8.18
C ALA A 81 17.19 -11.95 8.71
N PRO A 82 17.91 -11.22 7.85
CA PRO A 82 19.01 -10.36 8.30
C PRO A 82 18.46 -9.25 9.20
N GLN A 83 19.02 -9.13 10.40
CA GLN A 83 18.61 -8.10 11.35
C GLN A 83 19.15 -6.73 10.89
N ASN A 84 18.26 -5.74 10.73
CA ASN A 84 18.49 -4.39 10.18
C ASN A 84 18.52 -4.29 8.65
N ILE A 85 17.50 -4.82 7.97
CA ILE A 85 17.25 -4.46 6.56
C ILE A 85 16.27 -3.29 6.51
N ASP A 86 16.60 -2.32 5.65
CA ASP A 86 15.70 -1.24 5.25
C ASP A 86 14.47 -1.83 4.52
N PRO A 87 13.25 -1.66 5.06
CA PRO A 87 12.05 -2.29 4.51
C PRO A 87 11.77 -1.91 3.06
N GLN A 88 12.01 -0.65 2.70
CA GLN A 88 11.84 -0.15 1.34
C GLN A 88 12.82 -0.82 0.38
N LEU A 89 14.09 -0.95 0.81
CA LEU A 89 15.13 -1.58 0.01
C LEU A 89 14.83 -3.05 -0.28
N ALA A 90 14.18 -3.79 0.62
CA ALA A 90 13.81 -5.18 0.41
C ALA A 90 12.85 -5.37 -0.78
N LEU A 91 11.79 -4.55 -0.87
CA LEU A 91 10.86 -4.59 -2.00
C LEU A 91 11.51 -4.13 -3.31
N VAL A 92 12.32 -3.07 -3.23
CA VAL A 92 13.05 -2.56 -4.39
C VAL A 92 14.02 -3.60 -4.93
N ALA A 93 14.73 -4.31 -4.06
CA ALA A 93 15.64 -5.40 -4.43
C ALA A 93 14.90 -6.52 -5.15
N LEU A 94 13.77 -7.00 -4.62
CA LEU A 94 12.97 -8.04 -5.27
C LEU A 94 12.51 -7.60 -6.67
N ARG A 95 12.01 -6.36 -6.80
CA ARG A 95 11.57 -5.81 -8.08
C ARG A 95 12.73 -5.71 -9.10
N ILE A 96 13.94 -5.38 -8.65
CA ILE A 96 15.14 -5.37 -9.49
C ILE A 96 15.53 -6.79 -9.92
N ASP A 97 15.47 -7.78 -9.03
CA ASP A 97 15.84 -9.16 -9.37
C ASP A 97 14.85 -9.78 -10.36
N ILE A 98 13.55 -9.51 -10.22
CA ILE A 98 12.53 -9.85 -11.22
C ILE A 98 12.86 -9.19 -12.58
N GLU A 99 13.24 -7.91 -12.59
CA GLU A 99 13.61 -7.23 -13.83
C GLU A 99 14.82 -7.88 -14.50
N ARG A 100 15.87 -8.16 -13.74
CA ARG A 100 17.09 -8.80 -14.26
C ARG A 100 16.77 -10.17 -14.85
N LEU A 101 15.94 -10.96 -14.17
CA LEU A 101 15.54 -12.29 -14.64
C LEU A 101 14.72 -12.19 -15.94
N ILE A 102 13.69 -11.34 -15.98
CA ILE A 102 12.88 -11.20 -17.21
C ILE A 102 13.75 -10.69 -18.38
N ARG A 103 14.66 -9.74 -18.13
CA ARG A 103 15.57 -9.23 -19.15
C ARG A 103 16.61 -10.26 -19.61
N SER A 104 16.99 -11.23 -18.78
CA SER A 104 17.94 -12.26 -19.20
C SER A 104 17.32 -13.28 -20.16
N TYR A 105 16.00 -13.53 -20.06
CA TYR A 105 15.28 -14.45 -20.95
C TYR A 105 14.66 -13.75 -22.17
N GLN A 106 14.41 -12.44 -22.10
CA GLN A 106 13.85 -11.66 -23.22
C GLN A 106 14.71 -10.44 -23.54
N THR A 107 15.82 -10.66 -24.25
CA THR A 107 16.72 -9.59 -24.69
C THR A 107 16.08 -8.63 -25.70
N ASP A 108 15.13 -9.12 -26.52
CA ASP A 108 14.73 -8.46 -27.78
C ASP A 108 13.22 -8.36 -28.06
N ILE A 109 12.33 -8.21 -27.05
CA ILE A 109 10.97 -7.71 -27.35
C ILE A 109 11.11 -6.26 -27.87
N GLY A 110 11.24 -6.11 -29.20
CA GLY A 110 10.93 -4.99 -30.10
C GLY A 110 11.50 -3.59 -29.81
N ASN A 111 11.73 -3.24 -28.56
CA ASN A 111 12.21 -1.96 -28.10
C ASN A 111 12.84 -2.14 -26.70
N LYS A 112 14.14 -1.84 -26.56
CA LYS A 112 14.88 -1.92 -25.28
C LYS A 112 14.25 -1.03 -24.18
N ASN A 113 13.34 -0.14 -24.58
CA ASN A 113 12.68 0.87 -23.75
C ASN A 113 11.30 0.45 -23.20
N SER A 114 10.83 -0.78 -23.43
CA SER A 114 9.57 -1.24 -22.83
C SER A 114 9.70 -1.39 -21.30
N SER A 115 8.69 -0.90 -20.58
CA SER A 115 8.62 -1.03 -19.12
C SER A 115 8.52 -2.50 -18.72
N LEU A 116 8.95 -2.81 -17.49
CA LEU A 116 8.88 -4.18 -16.97
C LEU A 116 7.46 -4.75 -16.99
N SER A 117 6.46 -3.93 -16.66
CA SER A 117 5.04 -4.31 -16.71
C SER A 117 4.59 -4.71 -18.11
N ILE A 118 5.04 -3.99 -19.15
CA ILE A 118 4.72 -4.33 -20.55
C ILE A 118 5.32 -5.69 -20.90
N ARG A 119 6.57 -5.96 -20.49
CA ARG A 119 7.22 -7.25 -20.75
C ARG A 119 6.49 -8.41 -20.09
N VAL A 120 6.08 -8.25 -18.83
CA VAL A 120 5.27 -9.25 -18.12
C VAL A 120 3.95 -9.49 -18.84
N GLN A 121 3.29 -8.43 -19.33
CA GLN A 121 2.04 -8.57 -20.06
C GLN A 121 2.23 -9.29 -21.41
N VAL A 122 3.30 -9.00 -22.14
CA VAL A 122 3.64 -9.70 -23.39
C VAL A 122 3.88 -11.19 -23.11
N LEU A 123 4.69 -11.51 -22.11
CA LEU A 123 4.95 -12.89 -21.67
C LEU A 123 3.66 -13.65 -21.30
N ALA A 124 2.72 -12.96 -20.63
CA ALA A 124 1.42 -13.54 -20.29
C ALA A 124 0.54 -13.78 -21.54
N ASN A 125 0.56 -12.83 -22.48
CA ASN A 125 -0.20 -12.92 -23.73
C ASN A 125 0.36 -14.00 -24.68
N GLU A 126 1.68 -14.22 -24.66
CA GLU A 126 2.37 -15.29 -25.39
C GLU A 126 2.21 -16.67 -24.72
N GLY A 127 1.61 -16.72 -23.52
CA GLY A 127 1.39 -17.96 -22.77
C GLY A 127 2.63 -18.51 -22.05
N VAL A 128 3.74 -17.77 -22.05
CA VAL A 128 4.97 -18.13 -21.33
C VAL A 128 4.75 -18.06 -19.81
N LEU A 129 4.09 -16.99 -19.36
CA LEU A 129 3.66 -16.84 -17.97
C LEU A 129 2.17 -17.17 -17.86
N SER A 130 1.81 -17.95 -16.84
CA SER A 130 0.41 -18.07 -16.45
C SER A 130 -0.16 -16.72 -16.04
N GLN A 131 -1.44 -16.48 -16.31
CA GLN A 131 -2.12 -15.21 -15.99
C GLN A 131 -2.07 -14.90 -14.48
N GLU A 132 -2.11 -15.93 -13.64
CA GLU A 132 -2.00 -15.82 -12.18
C GLU A 132 -0.60 -15.32 -11.75
N VAL A 133 0.47 -15.95 -12.27
CA VAL A 133 1.85 -15.53 -12.01
C VAL A 133 2.09 -14.13 -12.55
N ALA A 134 1.62 -13.82 -13.77
CA ALA A 134 1.77 -12.49 -14.36
C ALA A 134 1.09 -11.41 -13.52
N ALA A 135 -0.14 -11.66 -13.04
CA ALA A 135 -0.85 -10.73 -12.15
C ALA A 135 -0.10 -10.51 -10.83
N GLY A 136 0.42 -11.58 -10.21
CA GLY A 136 1.25 -11.48 -8.99
C GLY A 136 2.53 -10.68 -9.21
N ILE A 137 3.24 -10.92 -10.32
CA ILE A 137 4.45 -10.18 -10.67
C ILE A 137 4.15 -8.70 -10.94
N LEU A 138 3.05 -8.37 -11.63
CA LEU A 138 2.63 -6.98 -11.84
C LEU A 138 2.37 -6.25 -10.51
N GLU A 139 1.75 -6.94 -9.54
CA GLU A 139 1.51 -6.39 -8.22
C GLU A 139 2.83 -6.15 -7.46
N ILE A 140 3.77 -7.10 -7.50
CA ILE A 140 5.11 -6.93 -6.91
C ILE A 140 5.85 -5.74 -7.55
N ILE A 141 5.72 -5.54 -8.87
CA ILE A 141 6.31 -4.39 -9.57
C ILE A 141 5.67 -3.08 -9.09
N ARG A 142 4.35 -3.05 -8.90
CA ARG A 142 3.62 -1.89 -8.39
C ARG A 142 4.11 -1.51 -7.00
N LEU A 143 4.18 -2.49 -6.08
CA LEU A 143 4.63 -2.30 -4.71
C LEU A 143 6.11 -1.89 -4.64
N GLY A 144 6.98 -2.54 -5.42
CA GLY A 144 8.40 -2.19 -5.50
C GLY A 144 8.65 -0.80 -6.09
N ASN A 145 7.86 -0.38 -7.07
CA ASN A 145 7.92 0.99 -7.58
C ASN A 145 7.46 2.00 -6.53
N ALA A 146 6.39 1.72 -5.78
CA ALA A 146 5.94 2.60 -4.70
C ALA A 146 7.01 2.75 -3.61
N ALA A 147 7.62 1.64 -3.18
CA ALA A 147 8.74 1.64 -2.23
C ALA A 147 9.92 2.50 -2.74
N ALA A 148 10.26 2.41 -4.03
CA ALA A 148 11.32 3.23 -4.64
C ALA A 148 11.01 4.74 -4.64
N HIS A 149 9.74 5.13 -4.64
CA HIS A 149 9.30 6.53 -4.58
C HIS A 149 9.11 7.03 -3.14
N GLY A 150 9.51 6.25 -2.13
CA GLY A 150 9.48 6.66 -0.73
C GLY A 150 8.21 6.26 0.01
N ALA A 151 7.42 5.32 -0.51
CA ALA A 151 6.32 4.72 0.26
C ALA A 151 6.88 4.06 1.54
N GLU A 152 6.17 4.24 2.66
CA GLU A 152 6.50 3.54 3.89
C GLU A 152 6.17 2.05 3.73
N VAL A 153 7.09 1.19 4.15
CA VAL A 153 6.92 -0.26 4.06
C VAL A 153 6.90 -0.83 5.47
N ASP A 154 5.86 -1.59 5.77
CA ASP A 154 5.76 -2.35 7.01
C ASP A 154 6.92 -3.35 7.13
N ARG A 155 7.50 -3.44 8.32
CA ARG A 155 8.69 -4.28 8.55
C ARG A 155 8.37 -5.75 8.31
N ASP A 156 7.20 -6.20 8.76
CA ASP A 156 6.78 -7.59 8.58
C ASP A 156 6.59 -7.91 7.09
N ALA A 157 6.12 -6.94 6.31
CA ALA A 157 6.01 -7.04 4.85
C ALA A 157 7.37 -7.24 4.18
N ALA A 158 8.38 -6.49 4.60
CA ALA A 158 9.75 -6.63 4.10
C ALA A 158 10.39 -7.97 4.50
N GLU A 159 10.20 -8.40 5.75
CA GLU A 159 10.67 -9.71 6.21
C GLU A 159 10.02 -10.85 5.41
N PHE A 160 8.72 -10.74 5.11
CA PHE A 160 8.01 -11.71 4.29
C PHE A 160 8.51 -11.74 2.83
N VAL A 161 8.83 -10.60 2.23
CA VAL A 161 9.48 -10.52 0.91
C VAL A 161 10.80 -11.26 0.91
N LEU A 162 11.67 -11.01 1.89
CA LEU A 162 12.98 -11.64 1.97
C LEU A 162 12.85 -13.16 2.05
N PHE A 163 11.92 -13.62 2.88
CA PHE A 163 11.64 -15.03 3.08
C PHE A 163 11.13 -15.75 1.82
N LYS A 164 10.32 -15.06 1.02
CA LYS A 164 9.71 -15.64 -0.20
C LYS A 164 10.44 -15.30 -1.50
N SER A 165 11.41 -14.38 -1.46
CA SER A 165 12.13 -13.88 -2.63
C SER A 165 12.70 -15.01 -3.50
N ASN A 166 13.41 -15.96 -2.90
CA ASN A 166 13.97 -17.11 -3.60
C ASN A 166 12.90 -18.00 -4.24
N THR A 167 11.78 -18.24 -3.57
CA THR A 167 10.67 -19.05 -4.11
C THR A 167 10.07 -18.37 -5.34
N ILE A 168 9.82 -17.05 -5.26
CA ILE A 168 9.28 -16.25 -6.36
C ILE A 168 10.22 -16.30 -7.57
N ILE A 169 11.52 -16.06 -7.35
CA ILE A 169 12.53 -16.07 -8.43
C ILE A 169 12.63 -17.45 -9.07
N ARG A 170 12.66 -18.53 -8.29
CA ARG A 170 12.69 -19.91 -8.83
C ARG A 170 11.45 -20.25 -9.63
N GLN A 171 10.27 -19.83 -9.17
CA GLN A 171 9.03 -20.13 -9.88
C GLN A 171 8.91 -19.32 -11.18
N LEU A 172 9.31 -18.05 -11.15
CA LEU A 172 9.38 -17.23 -12.35
C LEU A 172 10.40 -17.80 -13.35
N GLU A 173 11.58 -18.22 -12.88
CA GLU A 173 12.61 -18.86 -13.69
C GLU A 173 12.10 -20.17 -14.31
N ALA A 174 11.36 -20.98 -13.56
CA ALA A 174 10.78 -22.24 -14.07
C ALA A 174 9.80 -22.00 -15.22
N GLN A 175 8.98 -20.94 -15.17
CA GLN A 175 8.08 -20.61 -16.28
C GLN A 175 8.85 -20.04 -17.48
N LEU A 176 9.83 -19.17 -17.24
CA LEU A 176 10.65 -18.57 -18.30
C LEU A 176 11.56 -19.58 -19.01
N LYS A 177 11.99 -20.66 -18.36
CA LYS A 177 12.75 -21.75 -19.01
C LYS A 177 11.92 -22.59 -19.97
N ASN A 178 10.60 -22.57 -19.83
CA ASN A 178 9.68 -23.27 -20.73
C ASN A 178 9.18 -22.37 -21.87
N ALA A 179 9.74 -21.15 -22.00
CA ALA A 179 9.43 -20.15 -23.02
C ALA A 179 10.09 -20.46 -24.37
#